data_AF-A0A842W089-F1
#
_entry.id   AF-A0A842W089-F1
#
_cell.length_a   1.000
_cell.length_b   1.000
_cell.length_c   1.000
_cell.angle_alpha   90.00
_cell.angle_beta   90.00
_cell.angle_gamma   90.00
#
_symmetry.space_group_name_H-M   'P 1'
#
loop_
_entity.id
_entity.type
_entity.pdbx_description
1 polymer ?
#
loop_
_entity_poly.entity_id
_entity_poly.type
_entity_poly.pdbx_seq_one_letter_code
_entity_poly.pdbx_strand_id
1 'polypeptide(L)'
;MSYVPKYILKRVVPKDGLFNIDVSGDGNIDGFAIKYVNVLTPIELPENMQADDLKDQFVGAWIDEEKYTLEQLNLHYNGKTYSLNDIDSLMGTTIPVGGIVYILANKSGGLHAGKHIIKLATQYQGTENKYELKRDLYKDGKCQPLPEK
;
A
#
# COMPACT_ATOMS: atom_id res chain seq x y z
N MET A 1 6.68 14.66 -18.89
CA MET A 1 5.47 14.06 -18.29
C MET A 1 5.59 12.54 -18.42
N SER A 2 5.79 11.83 -17.32
CA SER A 2 5.69 10.36 -17.34
C SER A 2 4.20 10.00 -17.30
N TYR A 3 3.66 9.52 -18.43
CA TYR A 3 2.26 9.08 -18.51
C TYR A 3 2.20 7.61 -18.14
N VAL A 4 1.92 7.27 -16.88
CA VAL A 4 1.58 5.90 -16.50
C VAL A 4 0.17 5.63 -17.03
N PRO A 5 -0.01 4.75 -18.02
CA PRO A 5 -1.33 4.53 -18.60
C PRO A 5 -2.29 3.98 -17.53
N LYS A 6 -3.54 4.45 -17.53
CA LYS A 6 -4.57 4.04 -16.56
C LYS A 6 -4.75 2.52 -16.45
N TYR A 7 -4.51 1.77 -17.55
CA TYR A 7 -4.59 0.31 -17.53
C TYR A 7 -3.47 -0.35 -16.72
N ILE A 8 -2.28 0.28 -16.62
CA ILE A 8 -1.17 -0.20 -15.79
C ILE A 8 -1.51 -0.02 -14.32
N LEU A 9 -2.05 1.14 -13.92
CA LEU A 9 -2.51 1.37 -12.54
C LEU A 9 -3.58 0.37 -12.10
N LYS A 10 -4.43 -0.08 -13.03
CA LYS A 10 -5.42 -1.14 -12.77
C LYS A 10 -4.82 -2.53 -12.57
N ARG A 11 -3.61 -2.77 -13.09
CA ARG A 11 -2.85 -4.01 -12.88
C ARG A 11 -1.97 -3.93 -11.63
N VAL A 12 -1.49 -2.73 -11.29
CA VAL A 12 -0.70 -2.48 -10.08
C VAL A 12 -1.52 -2.76 -8.82
N VAL A 13 -2.79 -2.37 -8.78
CA VAL A 13 -3.68 -2.75 -7.68
C VAL A 13 -4.80 -3.60 -8.27
N PRO A 14 -4.88 -4.91 -8.02
CA PRO A 14 -5.91 -5.76 -8.62
C PRO A 14 -7.31 -5.40 -8.10
N LYS A 15 -8.38 -5.90 -8.74
CA LYS A 15 -9.76 -5.52 -8.40
C LYS A 15 -10.16 -5.93 -6.97
N ASP A 16 -9.68 -7.10 -6.56
CA ASP A 16 -9.77 -7.73 -5.25
C ASP A 16 -8.60 -7.33 -4.33
N GLY A 17 -7.90 -6.24 -4.66
CA GLY A 17 -6.72 -5.80 -3.94
C GLY A 17 -7.00 -5.00 -2.67
N LEU A 18 -8.25 -4.92 -2.19
CA LEU A 18 -8.59 -4.25 -0.94
C LEU A 18 -9.35 -5.23 -0.05
N PHE A 19 -8.85 -5.46 1.17
CA PHE A 19 -9.46 -6.40 2.12
C PHE A 19 -9.18 -6.00 3.57
N ASN A 20 -10.08 -6.39 4.46
CA ASN A 20 -9.92 -6.20 5.90
C ASN A 20 -9.02 -7.29 6.49
N ILE A 21 -8.17 -6.91 7.45
CA ILE A 21 -7.18 -7.78 8.08
C ILE A 21 -7.28 -7.72 9.60
N ASP A 22 -6.74 -8.74 10.25
CA ASP A 22 -6.40 -8.74 11.68
C ASP A 22 -4.89 -8.68 11.82
N VAL A 23 -4.41 -7.50 12.16
CA VAL A 23 -3.01 -7.18 12.41
C VAL A 23 -2.58 -7.72 13.78
N SER A 24 -3.47 -7.70 14.78
CA SER A 24 -3.20 -8.11 16.15
C SER A 24 -3.19 -9.63 16.39
N GLY A 25 -3.85 -10.40 15.53
CA GLY A 25 -4.04 -11.84 15.66
C GLY A 25 -5.13 -12.25 16.67
N ASP A 26 -6.01 -11.33 17.08
CA ASP A 26 -7.05 -11.56 18.09
C ASP A 26 -8.39 -12.07 17.50
N GLY A 27 -8.47 -12.23 16.18
CA GLY A 27 -9.64 -12.64 15.42
C GLY A 27 -10.60 -11.51 15.04
N ASN A 28 -10.29 -10.26 15.41
CA ASN A 28 -11.09 -9.08 15.08
C ASN A 28 -10.47 -8.27 13.94
N ILE A 29 -11.31 -7.55 13.20
CA ILE A 29 -10.83 -6.63 12.17
C ILE A 29 -10.32 -5.34 12.84
N ASP A 30 -9.02 -5.12 12.78
CA ASP A 30 -8.33 -3.95 13.32
C ASP A 30 -7.57 -3.15 12.24
N GLY A 31 -7.65 -3.57 10.98
CA GLY A 31 -7.05 -2.87 9.86
C GLY A 31 -7.57 -3.29 8.49
N PHE A 32 -6.96 -2.72 7.46
CA PHE A 32 -7.15 -3.14 6.08
C PHE A 32 -5.80 -3.21 5.35
N ALA A 33 -5.76 -4.01 4.29
CA ALA A 33 -4.63 -4.14 3.40
C ALA A 33 -5.00 -3.76 1.96
N ILE A 34 -4.07 -3.07 1.30
CA ILE A 34 -4.09 -2.83 -0.13
C ILE A 34 -2.99 -3.67 -0.77
N LYS A 35 -3.38 -4.61 -1.63
CA LYS A 35 -2.49 -5.42 -2.45
C LYS A 35 -1.98 -4.60 -3.63
N TYR A 36 -0.67 -4.53 -3.76
CA TYR A 36 0.07 -4.01 -4.89
C TYR A 36 0.81 -5.16 -5.58
N VAL A 37 0.74 -5.19 -6.90
CA VAL A 37 1.47 -6.11 -7.77
C VAL A 37 2.39 -5.27 -8.63
N ASN A 38 3.69 -5.54 -8.56
CA ASN A 38 4.62 -4.89 -9.47
C ASN A 38 4.41 -5.44 -10.89
N VAL A 39 4.10 -4.59 -11.86
CA VAL A 39 3.78 -5.00 -13.25
C VAL A 39 4.60 -4.27 -14.32
N LEU A 40 5.55 -3.43 -13.91
CA LEU A 40 6.30 -2.57 -14.81
C LEU A 40 7.73 -3.07 -14.96
N THR A 41 8.54 -2.85 -13.93
CA THR A 41 9.96 -3.14 -13.88
C THR A 41 10.32 -3.52 -12.46
N PRO A 42 11.37 -4.32 -12.23
CA PRO A 42 11.86 -4.57 -10.89
C PRO A 42 12.05 -3.23 -10.15
N ILE A 43 11.50 -3.13 -8.94
CA ILE A 43 11.67 -1.95 -8.09
C ILE A 43 12.84 -2.27 -7.17
N GLU A 44 13.97 -1.63 -7.43
CA GLU A 44 15.13 -1.69 -6.56
C GLU A 44 14.98 -0.62 -5.49
N LEU A 45 15.02 -1.03 -4.22
CA LEU A 45 15.10 -0.11 -3.11
C LEU A 45 16.59 0.14 -2.85
N PRO A 46 17.11 1.32 -3.21
CA PRO A 46 18.54 1.57 -3.15
C PRO A 46 19.02 1.53 -1.70
N GLU A 47 20.21 0.98 -1.46
CA GLU A 47 20.79 0.78 -0.10
C GLU A 47 21.01 2.09 0.68
N ASN A 48 20.96 3.23 -0.01
CA ASN A 48 21.28 4.55 0.53
C ASN A 48 20.10 5.53 0.57
N MET A 49 18.89 5.10 0.23
CA MET A 49 17.69 5.89 0.52
C MET A 49 17.50 5.95 2.05
N GLN A 50 16.99 7.05 2.58
CA GLN A 50 16.65 7.14 4.00
C GLN A 50 15.14 7.18 4.15
N ALA A 51 14.62 6.72 5.29
CA ALA A 51 13.19 6.88 5.61
C ALA A 51 12.73 8.35 5.49
N ASP A 52 13.64 9.30 5.76
CA ASP A 52 13.36 10.73 5.62
C ASP A 52 13.17 11.17 4.15
N ASP A 53 13.86 10.53 3.20
CA ASP A 53 13.62 10.78 1.76
C ASP A 53 12.20 10.36 1.35
N LEU A 54 11.65 9.30 1.95
CA LEU A 54 10.27 8.88 1.72
C LEU A 54 9.27 9.82 2.37
N LYS A 55 9.58 10.38 3.55
CA LYS A 55 8.73 11.39 4.20
C LYS A 55 8.63 12.66 3.36
N ASP A 56 9.76 13.12 2.82
CA ASP A 56 9.79 14.31 1.98
C ASP A 56 9.05 14.10 0.65
N GLN A 57 9.02 12.87 0.16
CA GLN A 57 8.32 12.51 -1.07
C GLN A 57 6.85 12.11 -0.87
N PHE A 58 6.41 11.78 0.34
CA PHE A 58 5.05 11.34 0.61
C PHE A 58 4.18 12.49 1.14
N VAL A 59 3.20 12.91 0.35
CA VAL A 59 2.26 13.98 0.74
C VAL A 59 1.07 13.42 1.53
N GLY A 60 0.64 12.20 1.18
CA GLY A 60 -0.44 11.50 1.87
C GLY A 60 -1.01 10.34 1.08
N ALA A 61 -1.66 9.43 1.79
CA ALA A 61 -2.63 8.50 1.23
C ALA A 61 -4.02 8.87 1.76
N TRP A 62 -5.05 8.74 0.94
CA TRP A 62 -6.44 8.91 1.37
C TRP A 62 -7.28 7.72 0.95
N ILE A 63 -8.19 7.31 1.82
CA ILE A 63 -9.23 6.34 1.51
C ILE A 63 -10.55 6.96 1.91
N ASP A 64 -11.45 7.14 0.95
CA ASP A 64 -12.75 7.80 1.17
C ASP A 64 -12.62 9.11 1.96
N GLU A 65 -11.63 9.91 1.57
CA GLU A 65 -11.32 11.24 2.15
C GLU A 65 -10.60 11.23 3.51
N GLU A 66 -10.49 10.07 4.17
CA GLU A 66 -9.67 9.91 5.38
C GLU A 66 -8.19 9.86 5.02
N LYS A 67 -7.38 10.74 5.62
CA LYS A 67 -5.94 10.83 5.38
C LYS A 67 -5.18 9.85 6.28
N TYR A 68 -4.28 9.08 5.68
CA TYR A 68 -3.32 8.21 6.35
C TYR A 68 -1.90 8.78 6.16
N THR A 69 -1.17 8.91 7.27
CA THR A 69 0.25 9.29 7.27
C THR A 69 1.15 8.05 7.15
N LEU A 70 2.43 8.24 6.79
CA LEU A 70 3.38 7.12 6.72
C LEU A 70 3.49 6.32 8.02
N GLU A 71 3.36 7.00 9.17
CA GLU A 71 3.42 6.36 10.50
C GLU A 71 2.26 5.39 10.76
N GLN A 72 1.14 5.58 10.07
CA GLN A 72 -0.05 4.74 10.17
C GLN A 72 -0.05 3.61 9.14
N LEU A 73 0.96 3.57 8.28
CA LEU A 73 1.07 2.65 7.16
C LEU A 73 2.26 1.71 7.35
N ASN A 74 2.00 0.43 7.19
CA ASN A 74 3.03 -0.61 7.19
C ASN A 74 3.11 -1.26 5.81
N LEU A 75 4.28 -1.72 5.44
CA LEU A 75 4.52 -2.48 4.23
C LEU A 75 4.76 -3.94 4.60
N HIS A 76 3.97 -4.85 4.06
CA HIS A 76 4.17 -6.28 4.21
C HIS A 76 4.66 -6.88 2.89
N TYR A 77 5.85 -7.47 2.94
CA TYR A 77 6.52 -8.07 1.79
C TYR A 77 7.33 -9.29 2.23
N ASN A 78 7.21 -10.38 1.47
CA ASN A 78 7.96 -11.62 1.69
C ASN A 78 7.84 -12.17 3.13
N GLY A 79 6.61 -12.16 3.69
CA GLY A 79 6.30 -12.66 5.03
C GLY A 79 6.80 -11.77 6.18
N LYS A 80 7.29 -10.57 5.89
CA LYS A 80 7.76 -9.61 6.89
C LYS A 80 6.95 -8.32 6.79
N THR A 81 6.61 -7.76 7.95
CA THR A 81 5.97 -6.45 8.06
C THR A 81 7.03 -5.43 8.46
N TYR A 82 7.08 -4.34 7.71
CA TYR A 82 8.01 -3.23 7.85
C TYR A 82 7.20 -1.96 8.12
N SER A 83 7.61 -1.17 9.10
CA SER A 83 7.03 0.16 9.22
C SER A 83 7.53 1.02 8.07
N LEU A 84 6.66 1.79 7.41
CA LEU A 84 7.12 2.74 6.40
C LEU A 84 7.95 3.88 7.02
N ASN A 85 7.92 4.03 8.35
CA ASN A 85 8.78 4.95 9.09
C ASN A 85 10.19 4.38 9.37
N ASP A 86 10.39 3.08 9.20
CA ASP A 86 11.66 2.37 9.41
C ASP A 86 11.88 1.36 8.27
N ILE A 87 12.01 1.90 7.06
CA ILE A 87 12.17 1.10 5.84
C ILE A 87 13.61 0.61 5.65
N ASP A 88 14.52 0.97 6.56
CA ASP A 88 15.96 0.68 6.50
C ASP A 88 16.23 -0.83 6.38
N SER A 89 15.33 -1.65 6.91
CA SER A 89 15.39 -3.12 6.85
C SER A 89 14.89 -3.73 5.53
N LEU A 90 14.25 -2.95 4.66
CA LEU A 90 13.80 -3.34 3.32
C LEU A 90 14.80 -2.90 2.23
N MET A 91 15.84 -2.13 2.58
CA MET A 91 16.80 -1.59 1.63
C MET A 91 17.71 -2.66 1.03
N GLY A 92 18.17 -2.46 -0.19
CA GLY A 92 18.88 -3.49 -0.96
C GLY A 92 17.97 -4.62 -1.45
N THR A 93 16.65 -4.56 -1.17
CA THR A 93 15.68 -5.53 -1.67
C THR A 93 15.17 -5.11 -3.05
N THR A 94 15.11 -6.09 -3.95
CA THR A 94 14.43 -5.93 -5.24
C THR A 94 13.04 -6.55 -5.16
N ILE A 95 12.02 -5.77 -5.51
CA ILE A 95 10.66 -6.28 -5.75
C ILE A 95 10.58 -6.66 -7.23
N PRO A 96 10.57 -7.97 -7.57
CA PRO A 96 10.57 -8.40 -8.98
C PRO A 96 9.24 -8.04 -9.66
N VAL A 97 9.21 -8.09 -10.99
CA VAL A 97 7.95 -8.04 -11.73
C VAL A 97 7.10 -9.26 -11.34
N GLY A 98 5.83 -9.03 -11.04
CA GLY A 98 4.93 -10.01 -10.43
C GLY A 98 5.01 -10.06 -8.90
N GLY A 99 6.00 -9.39 -8.29
CA GLY A 99 6.13 -9.30 -6.84
C GLY A 99 4.92 -8.61 -6.21
N ILE A 100 4.47 -9.15 -5.08
CA ILE A 100 3.28 -8.69 -4.36
C ILE A 100 3.72 -7.99 -3.08
N VAL A 101 3.23 -6.77 -2.88
CA VAL A 101 3.43 -5.96 -1.69
C VAL A 101 2.07 -5.62 -1.11
N TYR A 102 1.94 -5.63 0.20
CA TYR A 102 0.71 -5.21 0.88
C TYR A 102 0.99 -3.93 1.66
N ILE A 103 0.20 -2.89 1.43
CA ILE A 103 0.19 -1.71 2.30
C ILE A 103 -0.92 -1.93 3.33
N LEU A 104 -0.54 -2.01 4.59
CA LEU A 104 -1.43 -2.20 5.72
C LEU A 104 -1.68 -0.86 6.39
N ALA A 105 -2.91 -0.60 6.81
CA ALA A 105 -3.21 0.51 7.69
C ALA A 105 -4.07 0.07 8.86
N ASN A 106 -3.78 0.62 10.02
CA ASN A 106 -4.54 0.35 11.23
C ASN A 106 -5.83 1.16 11.20
N LYS A 107 -6.96 0.47 11.29
CA LYS A 107 -8.31 1.05 11.34
C LYS A 107 -9.23 0.10 12.07
N SER A 108 -9.57 0.44 13.31
CA SER A 108 -10.52 -0.34 14.11
C SER A 108 -11.85 -0.51 13.38
N GLY A 109 -12.32 -1.75 13.24
CA GLY A 109 -13.53 -2.10 12.47
C GLY A 109 -13.34 -2.16 10.95
N GLY A 110 -12.14 -1.86 10.45
CA GLY A 110 -11.78 -1.92 9.03
C GLY A 110 -12.57 -0.95 8.15
N LEU A 111 -12.65 -1.29 6.87
CA LEU A 111 -13.46 -0.57 5.90
C LEU A 111 -14.83 -1.25 5.74
N HIS A 112 -15.87 -0.44 5.48
CA HIS A 112 -17.20 -0.96 5.17
C HIS A 112 -17.23 -1.58 3.78
N ALA A 113 -17.92 -2.72 3.59
CA ALA A 113 -18.04 -3.31 2.27
C ALA A 113 -18.68 -2.33 1.25
N GLY A 114 -18.08 -2.21 0.07
CA GLY A 114 -18.51 -1.24 -0.93
C GLY A 114 -17.36 -0.74 -1.82
N LYS A 115 -17.60 0.37 -2.52
CA LYS A 115 -16.60 0.99 -3.39
C LYS A 115 -15.85 2.05 -2.60
N HIS A 116 -14.53 1.95 -2.62
CA HIS A 116 -13.62 2.90 -1.98
C HIS A 116 -12.79 3.63 -3.03
N ILE A 117 -12.49 4.90 -2.74
CA ILE A 117 -11.58 5.73 -3.53
C ILE A 117 -10.25 5.83 -2.78
N ILE A 118 -9.21 5.22 -3.34
CA ILE A 118 -7.85 5.28 -2.86
C ILE A 118 -7.13 6.39 -3.63
N LYS A 119 -6.61 7.38 -2.92
CA LYS A 119 -5.79 8.46 -3.47
C LYS A 119 -4.40 8.39 -2.87
N LEU A 120 -3.38 8.52 -3.69
CA LEU A 120 -1.99 8.63 -3.26
C LEU A 120 -1.42 9.92 -3.84
N ALA A 121 -0.79 10.74 -3.01
CA ALA A 121 -0.05 11.90 -3.45
C ALA A 121 1.42 11.79 -3.04
N THR A 122 2.30 11.95 -4.01
CA THR A 122 3.75 11.95 -3.81
C THR A 122 4.38 13.17 -4.46
N GLN A 123 5.35 13.80 -3.82
CA GLN A 123 6.12 14.90 -4.36
C GLN A 123 7.46 14.37 -4.89
N TYR A 124 7.79 14.70 -6.14
CA TYR A 124 9.10 14.41 -6.71
C TYR A 124 9.62 15.65 -7.42
N GLN A 125 10.81 16.11 -7.03
CA GLN A 125 11.45 17.32 -7.58
C GLN A 125 10.51 18.55 -7.61
N GLY A 126 9.78 18.77 -6.50
CA GLY A 126 8.84 19.89 -6.39
C GLY A 126 7.51 19.71 -7.12
N THR A 127 7.32 18.64 -7.90
CA THR A 127 6.07 18.34 -8.60
C THR A 127 5.24 17.33 -7.80
N GLU A 128 4.00 17.69 -7.48
CA GLU A 128 3.05 16.80 -6.83
C GLU A 128 2.40 15.87 -7.88
N ASN A 129 2.57 14.56 -7.69
CA ASN A 129 1.94 13.51 -8.49
C ASN A 129 0.77 12.92 -7.70
N LYS A 130 -0.43 12.97 -8.28
CA LYS A 130 -1.66 12.44 -7.67
C LYS A 130 -2.14 11.23 -8.46
N TYR A 131 -2.40 10.15 -7.74
CA TYR A 131 -2.96 8.92 -8.28
C TYR A 131 -4.29 8.65 -7.58
N GLU A 132 -5.35 8.45 -8.37
CA GLU A 132 -6.66 8.05 -7.86
C GLU A 132 -7.05 6.70 -8.45
N LEU A 133 -7.57 5.83 -7.58
CA LEU A 133 -7.95 4.48 -7.91
C LEU A 133 -9.26 4.11 -7.18
N LYS A 134 -10.19 3.47 -7.87
CA LYS A 134 -11.44 2.97 -7.27
C LYS A 134 -11.38 1.46 -7.08
N ARG A 135 -11.55 0.96 -5.86
CA ARG A 135 -11.52 -0.49 -5.56
C ARG A 135 -12.71 -0.88 -4.71
N ASP A 136 -13.17 -2.10 -4.92
CA ASP A 136 -14.35 -2.62 -4.25
C ASP A 136 -13.89 -3.58 -3.14
N LEU A 137 -14.32 -3.33 -1.91
CA LEU A 137 -14.20 -4.26 -0.81
C LEU A 137 -15.42 -5.18 -0.83
N TYR A 138 -15.22 -6.44 -1.19
CA TYR A 138 -16.29 -7.42 -1.24
C TYR A 138 -16.69 -7.88 0.16
N LYS A 139 -18.01 -7.98 0.42
CA LYS A 139 -18.65 -8.38 1.69
C LYS A 139 -18.12 -9.70 2.30
N ASP A 140 -17.54 -10.58 1.48
CA ASP A 140 -17.11 -11.93 1.89
C ASP A 140 -15.69 -12.01 2.43
N GLY A 141 -14.96 -10.89 2.50
CA GLY A 141 -13.65 -10.84 3.13
C GLY A 141 -13.74 -11.00 4.64
N LYS A 142 -13.99 -12.22 5.12
CA LYS A 142 -13.59 -12.65 6.48
C LYS A 142 -12.20 -12.08 6.73
N CYS A 143 -11.96 -11.57 7.94
CA CYS A 143 -10.63 -11.27 8.48
C CYS A 143 -9.60 -12.19 7.81
N GLN A 144 -8.85 -11.64 6.85
CA GLN A 144 -7.84 -12.43 6.18
C GLN A 144 -6.59 -12.35 7.05
N PRO A 145 -6.00 -13.48 7.45
CA PRO A 145 -4.68 -13.45 8.03
C PRO A 145 -3.75 -12.77 7.03
N LEU A 146 -2.73 -12.07 7.54
CA LEU A 146 -1.69 -11.54 6.68
C LEU A 146 -1.18 -12.66 5.77
N PRO A 147 -1.16 -12.46 4.44
CA PRO A 147 -0.84 -13.54 3.52
C PRO A 147 0.59 -14.02 3.75
N GLU A 148 0.71 -15.21 4.34
CA GLU A 148 1.97 -15.91 4.49
C GLU A 148 2.34 -16.59 3.18
N LYS A 149 3.25 -15.95 2.44
CA LYS A 149 3.94 -16.42 1.22
C LYS A 149 3.19 -16.32 -0.10
#